data_AF-A0A318RJ79-F1
#
_entry.id   AF-A0A318RJ79-F1
#
_cell.length_a   1.000
_cell.length_b   1.000
_cell.length_c   1.000
_cell.angle_alpha   90.00
_cell.angle_beta   90.00
_cell.angle_gamma   90.00
#
_symmetry.space_group_name_H-M   'P 1'
#
loop_
_entity.id
_entity.type
_entity.pdbx_description
1 polymer ?
#
loop_
_entity_poly.entity_id
_entity_poly.type
_entity_poly.pdbx_seq_one_letter_code
_entity_poly.pdbx_strand_id
1 'polypeptide(L)'
;MATVIHVAAEVEQARYLFTELKRWVAVLKLETNDSNIPGVVFLKRRELEEVYRLMNALIADFPEAFAQPARPASDVDRDVS
;
A
#
# COMPACT_ATOMS: atom_id res chain seq x y z
N MET A 1 11.46 20.66 17.04
CA MET A 1 11.44 20.85 15.56
C MET A 1 11.95 19.64 14.78
N ALA A 2 12.71 18.70 15.36
CA ALA A 2 13.16 17.47 14.69
C ALA A 2 12.06 16.39 14.51
N THR A 3 11.06 16.36 15.40
CA THR A 3 10.04 15.31 15.45
C THR A 3 9.10 15.31 14.23
N VAL A 4 8.81 16.49 13.65
CA VAL A 4 7.88 16.62 12.50
C VAL A 4 8.54 16.12 11.21
N ILE A 5 9.85 16.36 11.04
CA ILE A 5 10.59 15.91 9.85
C ILE A 5 10.75 14.39 9.88
N HIS A 6 10.99 13.80 11.06
CA HIS A 6 11.10 12.36 11.22
C HIS A 6 9.82 11.62 10.85
N VAL A 7 8.67 12.08 11.39
CA VAL A 7 7.36 11.49 11.09
C VAL A 7 7.03 11.60 9.60
N ALA A 8 7.30 12.73 8.95
CA ALA A 8 7.07 12.87 7.51
C ALA A 8 7.92 11.90 6.68
N ALA A 9 9.17 11.65 7.07
CA ALA A 9 10.05 10.71 6.38
C ALA A 9 9.59 9.25 6.53
N GLU A 10 9.16 8.85 7.73
CA GLU A 10 8.63 7.52 8.00
C GLU A 10 7.34 7.25 7.21
N VAL A 11 6.47 8.25 7.10
CA VAL A 11 5.24 8.19 6.31
C VAL A 11 5.51 8.00 4.83
N GLU A 12 6.45 8.77 4.26
CA GLU A 12 6.84 8.60 2.85
C GLU A 12 7.51 7.24 2.60
N GLN A 13 8.32 6.77 3.54
CA GLN A 13 8.92 5.44 3.47
C GLN A 13 7.85 4.33 3.50
N ALA A 14 6.80 4.47 4.33
CA ALA A 14 5.69 3.53 4.37
C ALA A 14 4.91 3.50 3.04
N ARG A 15 4.66 4.66 2.41
CA ARG A 15 4.05 4.76 1.07
C ARG A 15 4.90 4.04 0.00
N TYR A 16 6.22 4.24 0.04
CA TYR A 16 7.16 3.60 -0.87
C TYR A 16 7.14 2.08 -0.70
N LEU A 17 7.34 1.57 0.52
CA LEU A 17 7.33 0.13 0.81
C LEU A 17 6.02 -0.52 0.40
N PHE A 18 4.88 0.12 0.67
CA PHE A 18 3.57 -0.38 0.26
C PHE A 18 3.43 -0.48 -1.26
N THR A 19 4.03 0.44 -2.02
CA THR A 19 4.06 0.40 -3.49
C THR A 19 4.90 -0.76 -4.01
N GLU A 20 6.05 -1.03 -3.41
CA GLU A 20 6.88 -2.19 -3.76
C GLU A 20 6.18 -3.52 -3.44
N LEU A 21 5.51 -3.62 -2.28
CA LEU A 21 4.72 -4.81 -1.92
C LEU A 21 3.57 -5.05 -2.92
N LYS A 22 2.91 -3.99 -3.40
CA LYS A 22 1.90 -4.12 -4.48
C LYS A 22 2.49 -4.68 -5.77
N ARG A 23 3.71 -4.28 -6.14
CA ARG A 23 4.39 -4.84 -7.32
C ARG A 23 4.70 -6.32 -7.12
N TRP A 24 5.16 -6.70 -5.94
CA TRP A 24 5.41 -8.10 -5.60
C TRP A 24 4.13 -8.94 -5.64
N VAL A 25 3.01 -8.43 -5.15
CA VAL A 25 1.70 -9.08 -5.29
C VAL A 25 1.36 -9.36 -6.76
N ALA A 26 1.61 -8.41 -7.66
CA ALA A 26 1.34 -8.58 -9.08
C ALA A 26 2.21 -9.69 -9.70
N VAL A 27 3.51 -9.73 -9.37
CA VAL A 27 4.44 -10.78 -9.83
C VAL A 27 4.01 -12.15 -9.31
N LEU A 28 3.76 -12.29 -8.01
CA LEU A 28 3.35 -13.56 -7.41
C LEU A 28 2.05 -14.08 -8.00
N LYS A 29 1.07 -13.22 -8.29
CA LYS A 29 -0.19 -13.62 -8.94
C LYS A 29 0.05 -14.19 -10.34
N LEU A 30 0.97 -13.62 -11.13
CA LEU A 30 1.32 -14.14 -12.44
C LEU A 30 1.98 -15.52 -12.33
N GLU A 31 2.98 -15.65 -11.45
CA GLU A 31 3.71 -16.91 -11.23
C GLU A 31 2.81 -18.05 -10.71
N THR A 32 1.83 -17.72 -9.87
CA THR A 32 0.87 -18.69 -9.32
C THR A 32 -0.10 -19.20 -10.40
N ASN A 33 -0.40 -18.38 -11.41
CA ASN A 33 -1.33 -18.75 -12.49
C ASN A 33 -0.64 -19.50 -13.65
N ASP A 34 0.68 -19.37 -13.80
CA ASP A 34 1.45 -19.94 -14.93
C ASP A 34 2.19 -21.25 -14.57
N SER A 35 2.29 -21.60 -13.28
CA SER A 35 3.02 -22.79 -12.84
C SER A 35 2.22 -24.09 -12.97
N ASN A 36 2.72 -25.04 -13.77
CA ASN A 36 2.19 -26.40 -13.88
C ASN A 36 2.60 -27.33 -12.71
N ILE A 37 3.29 -26.81 -11.68
CA ILE A 37 3.80 -27.59 -10.54
C ILE A 37 3.02 -27.20 -9.27
N PRO A 38 2.14 -28.06 -8.73
CA PRO A 38 1.30 -27.74 -7.57
C PRO A 38 2.08 -27.29 -6.32
N GLY A 39 3.28 -27.84 -6.09
CA GLY A 39 4.12 -27.45 -4.95
C GLY A 39 4.65 -26.02 -5.05
N VAL A 40 4.97 -25.55 -6.27
CA VAL A 40 5.40 -24.16 -6.52
C VAL A 40 4.22 -23.22 -6.30
N VAL A 41 3.04 -23.57 -6.81
CA VAL A 41 1.80 -22.81 -6.61
C VAL A 41 1.49 -22.64 -5.11
N PHE A 42 1.63 -23.70 -4.31
CA PHE A 42 1.41 -23.63 -2.86
C PHE A 42 2.38 -22.66 -2.15
N LEU A 43 3.68 -22.75 -2.45
CA LEU A 43 4.68 -21.86 -1.87
C LEU A 43 4.43 -20.40 -2.25
N LYS A 44 4.10 -20.14 -3.53
CA LYS A 44 3.78 -18.80 -4.04
C LYS A 44 2.52 -18.22 -3.42
N ARG A 45 1.52 -19.05 -3.15
CA ARG A 45 0.31 -18.62 -2.43
C ARG A 45 0.62 -18.20 -1.00
N ARG A 46 1.47 -18.95 -0.30
CA ARG A 46 1.93 -18.59 1.05
C ARG A 46 2.74 -17.29 1.06
N GLU A 47 3.62 -17.11 0.07
CA GLU A 47 4.35 -15.84 -0.12
C GLU A 47 3.39 -14.67 -0.34
N LEU A 48 2.35 -14.86 -1.16
CA LEU A 48 1.34 -13.85 -1.43
C LEU A 48 0.54 -13.46 -0.16
N GLU A 49 0.16 -14.45 0.65
CA GLU A 49 -0.51 -14.22 1.94
C GLU A 49 0.36 -13.41 2.90
N GLU A 50 1.66 -13.71 2.95
CA GLU A 50 2.61 -12.98 3.78
C GLU A 50 2.79 -11.53 3.32
N VAL A 51 2.87 -11.29 2.01
CA VAL A 51 2.93 -9.92 1.46
C VAL A 51 1.69 -9.12 1.84
N TYR A 52 0.48 -9.71 1.78
CA TYR A 52 -0.74 -9.04 2.25
C TYR A 52 -0.71 -8.75 3.75
N ARG A 53 -0.19 -9.66 4.56
CA ARG A 53 -0.03 -9.44 6.01
C ARG A 53 0.87 -8.24 6.29
N LEU A 54 2.01 -8.13 5.58
CA LEU A 54 2.93 -6.99 5.71
C LEU A 54 2.31 -5.67 5.24
N MET A 55 1.53 -5.70 4.15
CA MET A 55 0.80 -4.53 3.69
C MET A 55 -0.21 -4.03 4.72
N ASN A 56 -0.95 -4.94 5.36
CA ASN A 56 -1.91 -4.59 6.41
C ASN A 56 -1.21 -4.04 7.67
N ALA A 57 -0.05 -4.57 8.03
CA ALA A 57 0.76 -4.05 9.13
C ALA A 57 1.22 -2.61 8.86
N LEU A 58 1.72 -2.33 7.65
CA LEU A 58 2.11 -0.97 7.26
C LEU A 58 0.94 0.02 7.35
N ILE A 59 -0.27 -0.38 6.96
CA ILE A 59 -1.47 0.46 7.08
C ILE A 59 -1.81 0.75 8.55
N ALA A 60 -1.68 -0.26 9.42
CA ALA A 60 -1.97 -0.12 10.84
C ALA A 60 -0.92 0.76 11.56
N ASP A 61 0.35 0.63 11.19
CA ASP A 61 1.45 1.36 11.82
C ASP A 61 1.56 2.81 11.34
N PHE A 62 1.17 3.09 10.07
CA PHE A 62 1.25 4.42 9.45
C PHE A 62 -0.06 4.84 8.78
N PRO A 63 -1.18 4.98 9.51
CA PRO A 63 -2.48 5.29 8.92
C PRO A 63 -2.48 6.61 8.12
N GLU A 64 -1.69 7.60 8.53
CA GLU A 64 -1.52 8.88 7.84
C GLU A 64 -0.86 8.76 6.46
N ALA A 65 -0.11 7.68 6.20
CA ALA A 65 0.41 7.35 4.88
C ALA A 65 -0.70 6.96 3.90
N PHE A 66 -1.88 6.57 4.41
CA PHE A 66 -2.98 6.03 3.61
C PHE A 66 -4.30 6.79 3.77
N ALA A 67 -4.36 7.77 4.68
CA ALA A 67 -5.48 8.69 4.79
C ALA A 67 -5.66 9.45 3.45
N GLN A 68 -6.88 9.43 2.91
CA GLN A 68 -7.19 10.26 1.74
C GLN A 68 -7.06 11.72 2.17
N PRO A 69 -6.35 12.57 1.39
CA PRO A 69 -6.36 13.99 1.68
C PRO A 69 -7.81 14.45 1.69
N ALA A 70 -8.21 15.16 2.75
CA ALA A 70 -9.54 15.74 2.85
C ALA A 70 -9.81 16.46 1.53
N ARG A 71 -10.79 15.97 0.77
CA ARG A 71 -11.21 16.59 -0.48
C ARG A 71 -11.48 18.05 -0.12
N PRO A 72 -10.77 19.04 -0.70
CA PRO A 72 -11.11 20.43 -0.42
C PRO A 72 -12.58 20.57 -0.78
N ALA A 73 -13.40 20.98 0.20
CA ALA A 73 -14.78 21.33 -0.04
C ALA A 73 -14.72 22.33 -1.20
N SER A 74 -15.17 21.89 -2.37
CA SER A 74 -15.24 22.81 -3.51
C SER A 74 -16.29 23.83 -3.08
N ASP A 75 -15.83 25.03 -2.77
CA ASP A 75 -16.64 26.24 -2.67
C ASP A 75 -17.26 26.49 -4.05
N VAL A 76 -18.22 25.64 -4.42
CA VAL A 76 -19.18 25.89 -5.50
C VAL A 76 -20.35 26.62 -4.85
N ASP A 77 -20.04 27.81 -4.34
CA ASP A 77 -21.03 28.83 -4.04
C ASP A 77 -20.37 30.18 -4.39
N ARG A 78 -20.08 30.34 -5.69
CA ARG A 78 -19.78 31.64 -6.27
C ARG A 78 -20.69 31.87 -7.46
N ASP A 79 -21.65 32.74 -7.19
CA ASP A 79 -22.27 33.67 -8.13
C ASP A 79 -22.92 33.07 -9.38
N VAL A 80 -24.20 32.77 -9.25
CA VAL A 80 -25.16 33.08 -10.32
C VAL A 80 -25.98 34.26 -9.83
N SER A 81 -25.48 35.46 -10.11
CA SER A 81 -26.27 36.70 -10.16
C SER A 81 -26.75 36.95 -11.59
#